data_AF-A0AAV5WWB6-F1
#
_entry.id   AF-A0AAV5WWB6-F1
#
_cell.length_a   1.000
_cell.length_b   1.000
_cell.length_c   1.000
_cell.angle_alpha   90.00
_cell.angle_beta   90.00
_cell.angle_gamma   90.00
#
_symmetry.space_group_name_H-M   'P 1'
#
loop_
_entity.id
_entity.type
_entity.pdbx_description
1 polymer ?
#
loop_
_entity_poly.entity_id
_entity_poly.type
_entity_poly.pdbx_seq_one_letter_code
_entity_poly.pdbx_strand_id
1 'polypeptide(L)'
;QIEAHHFNHLMDLSRGFFEDENLTKATGSTIDNCQKGMEFVLSYAIAAQSVYPRAWICYENSTNRPVGFRLAHPVYKDPKKAPFSVPEPTLNNQELTLFTKLDKTFNKFWEVYPEEEIVYKGEVIYINRDYRGSGIYKTIMNYDVYFPDVAKVGAA
;
A
#
# COMPACT_ATOMS: atom_id res chain seq x y z
N GLN A 1 13.12 3.69 0.04
CA GLN A 1 12.26 2.81 -0.79
C GLN A 1 12.05 1.49 -0.05
N ILE A 2 10.96 0.76 -0.30
CA ILE A 2 10.82 -0.61 0.24
C ILE A 2 11.50 -1.63 -0.68
N GLU A 3 11.93 -2.75 -0.11
CA GLU A 3 12.65 -3.83 -0.79
C GLU A 3 12.37 -5.15 -0.06
N ALA A 4 12.79 -6.29 -0.61
CA ALA A 4 12.54 -7.60 -0.02
C ALA A 4 13.02 -7.72 1.43
N HIS A 5 14.18 -7.14 1.77
CA HIS A 5 14.72 -7.19 3.13
C HIS A 5 13.92 -6.38 4.16
N HIS A 6 13.00 -5.52 3.71
CA HIS A 6 12.11 -4.73 4.57
C HIS A 6 10.83 -5.48 4.98
N PHE A 7 10.57 -6.66 4.42
CA PHE A 7 9.28 -7.36 4.56
C PHE A 7 8.84 -7.55 6.01
N ASN A 8 9.73 -8.03 6.88
CA ASN A 8 9.40 -8.28 8.28
C ASN A 8 9.08 -6.98 9.04
N HIS A 9 9.85 -5.90 8.80
CA HIS A 9 9.55 -4.58 9.38
C HIS A 9 8.19 -4.05 8.95
N LEU A 10 7.83 -4.26 7.68
CA LEU A 10 6.53 -3.86 7.15
C LEU A 10 5.39 -4.68 7.77
N MET A 11 5.57 -5.99 7.95
CA MET A 11 4.60 -6.85 8.65
C MET A 11 4.40 -6.42 10.10
N ASP A 12 5.48 -6.10 10.81
CA ASP A 12 5.42 -5.63 12.19
C ASP A 12 4.68 -4.30 12.32
N LEU A 13 4.97 -3.33 11.44
CA LEU A 13 4.24 -2.08 11.39
C LEU A 13 2.76 -2.28 10.99
N SER A 14 2.48 -3.26 10.13
CA SER A 14 1.11 -3.58 9.69
C SER A 14 0.23 -4.07 10.82
N ARG A 15 0.79 -4.65 11.89
CA ARG A 15 0.01 -4.98 13.10
C ARG A 15 -0.69 -3.74 13.65
N GLY A 16 0.06 -2.65 13.83
CA GLY A 16 -0.48 -1.38 14.30
C GLY A 16 -1.44 -0.72 13.31
N PHE A 17 -1.23 -0.92 11.99
CA PHE A 17 -2.19 -0.48 10.98
C PHE A 17 -3.55 -1.17 11.15
N PHE A 18 -3.58 -2.50 11.28
CA PHE A 18 -4.83 -3.26 11.48
C PHE A 18 -5.54 -2.87 12.78
N GLU A 19 -4.79 -2.54 13.83
CA GLU A 19 -5.37 -2.05 15.08
C GLU A 19 -5.98 -0.65 14.99
N ASP A 20 -5.60 0.15 13.99
CA ASP A 20 -5.99 1.56 13.91
C ASP A 20 -6.95 1.90 12.77
N GLU A 21 -6.86 1.17 11.66
CA GLU A 21 -7.66 1.41 10.46
C GLU A 21 -9.15 1.11 10.70
N ASN A 22 -10.03 1.95 10.15
CA ASN A 22 -11.44 1.94 10.48
C ASN A 22 -12.16 0.71 9.94
N LEU A 23 -11.81 0.27 8.73
CA LEU A 23 -12.42 -0.91 8.12
C LEU A 23 -11.98 -2.18 8.85
N THR A 24 -10.70 -2.36 9.15
CA THR A 24 -10.20 -3.53 9.90
C THR A 24 -10.82 -3.59 11.29
N LYS A 25 -10.96 -2.46 11.98
CA LYS A 25 -11.73 -2.37 13.24
C LYS A 25 -13.19 -2.78 13.06
N ALA A 26 -13.86 -2.22 12.06
CA ALA A 26 -15.29 -2.48 11.83
C ALA A 26 -15.57 -3.95 11.46
N THR A 27 -14.60 -4.65 10.85
CA THR A 27 -14.73 -6.06 10.47
C THR A 27 -14.16 -7.03 11.51
N GLY A 28 -13.56 -6.53 12.60
CA GLY A 28 -12.82 -7.37 13.56
C GLY A 28 -11.60 -8.06 12.93
N SER A 29 -11.06 -7.50 11.86
CA SER A 29 -9.88 -8.04 11.19
C SER A 29 -8.62 -7.67 11.96
N THR A 30 -7.77 -8.66 12.18
CA THR A 30 -6.44 -8.49 12.80
C THR A 30 -5.38 -8.96 11.82
N ILE A 31 -4.13 -8.60 12.05
CA ILE A 31 -3.04 -9.11 11.24
C ILE A 31 -2.94 -10.64 11.29
N ASP A 32 -3.28 -11.27 12.42
CA ASP A 32 -3.18 -12.73 12.57
C ASP A 32 -4.26 -13.46 11.75
N ASN A 33 -5.46 -12.88 11.62
CA ASN A 33 -6.52 -13.46 10.80
C ASN A 33 -6.52 -13.00 9.33
N CYS A 34 -5.71 -11.98 9.00
CA CYS A 34 -5.52 -11.44 7.66
C CYS A 34 -4.07 -11.47 7.17
N GLN A 35 -3.26 -12.38 7.71
CA GLN A 35 -1.81 -12.40 7.49
C GLN A 35 -1.49 -12.57 6.00
N LYS A 36 -2.07 -13.56 5.31
CA LYS A 36 -1.72 -13.87 3.92
C LYS A 36 -2.13 -12.75 2.97
N GLY A 37 -3.27 -12.12 3.24
CA GLY A 37 -3.72 -10.97 2.47
C GLY A 37 -2.75 -9.78 2.62
N MET A 38 -2.28 -9.50 3.84
CA MET A 38 -1.29 -8.44 4.04
C MET A 38 0.08 -8.79 3.45
N GLU A 39 0.53 -10.04 3.59
CA GLU A 39 1.77 -10.55 2.97
C GLU A 39 1.72 -10.36 1.44
N PHE A 40 0.58 -10.61 0.82
CA PHE A 40 0.37 -10.36 -0.60
C PHE A 40 0.47 -8.88 -0.95
N VAL A 41 -0.24 -8.00 -0.23
CA VAL A 41 -0.18 -6.55 -0.46
C VAL A 41 1.25 -6.02 -0.35
N LEU A 42 2.02 -6.46 0.65
CA LEU A 42 3.41 -6.07 0.83
C LEU A 42 4.31 -6.61 -0.28
N SER A 43 4.16 -7.89 -0.63
CA SER A 43 4.93 -8.52 -1.71
C SER A 43 4.67 -7.84 -3.05
N TYR A 44 3.42 -7.50 -3.32
CA TYR A 44 3.00 -6.72 -4.49
C TYR A 44 3.67 -5.35 -4.51
N ALA A 45 3.58 -4.59 -3.42
CA ALA A 45 4.20 -3.27 -3.34
C ALA A 45 5.73 -3.32 -3.51
N ILE A 46 6.39 -4.35 -2.98
CA ILE A 46 7.84 -4.59 -3.14
C ILE A 46 8.17 -4.92 -4.60
N ALA A 47 7.47 -5.86 -5.22
CA ALA A 47 7.72 -6.23 -6.62
C ALA A 47 7.49 -5.05 -7.58
N ALA A 48 6.43 -4.29 -7.34
CA ALA A 48 6.06 -3.12 -8.14
C ALA A 48 7.09 -1.98 -8.07
N GLN A 49 8.04 -2.00 -7.13
CA GLN A 49 9.12 -1.01 -7.06
C GLN A 49 9.99 -0.97 -8.31
N SER A 50 10.09 -2.08 -9.05
CA SER A 50 10.79 -2.17 -10.33
C SER A 50 10.21 -1.26 -11.42
N VAL A 51 8.94 -0.88 -11.30
CA VAL A 51 8.24 -0.02 -12.29
C VAL A 51 7.72 1.28 -11.70
N TYR A 52 7.44 1.31 -10.39
CA TYR A 52 6.93 2.47 -9.70
C TYR A 52 7.58 2.60 -8.32
N PRO A 53 8.80 3.18 -8.25
CA PRO A 53 9.63 3.22 -7.05
C PRO A 53 9.15 4.28 -6.03
N ARG A 54 7.89 4.18 -5.59
CA ARG A 54 7.19 5.20 -4.77
C ARG A 54 6.79 4.73 -3.39
N ALA A 55 6.93 3.44 -3.11
CA ALA A 55 6.69 2.92 -1.77
C ALA A 55 7.98 3.01 -0.94
N TRP A 56 7.84 3.37 0.32
CA TRP A 56 8.97 3.58 1.21
C TRP A 56 8.61 3.23 2.64
N ILE A 57 9.66 3.00 3.42
CA ILE A 57 9.63 2.78 4.86
C ILE A 57 10.51 3.86 5.48
N CYS A 58 10.09 4.41 6.61
CA CYS A 58 10.86 5.40 7.35
C CYS A 58 11.35 4.82 8.68
N TYR A 59 12.53 5.29 9.08
CA TYR A 59 13.24 4.84 10.27
C TYR A 59 13.54 6.02 11.18
N GLU A 60 13.55 5.76 12.48
CA GLU A 60 14.13 6.69 13.45
C GLU A 60 15.66 6.68 13.30
N ASN A 61 16.27 7.83 13.06
CA ASN A 61 17.71 7.92 12.78
C ASN A 61 18.60 7.42 13.94
N SER A 62 18.18 7.62 15.19
CA SER A 62 18.99 7.29 16.37
C SER A 62 19.04 5.79 16.66
N THR A 63 17.95 5.07 16.41
CA THR A 63 17.79 3.65 16.75
C THR A 63 17.76 2.75 15.53
N ASN A 64 17.63 3.33 14.34
CA ASN A 64 17.34 2.62 13.09
C ASN A 64 16.09 1.73 13.17
N ARG A 65 15.12 2.10 14.03
CA ARG A 65 13.86 1.38 14.19
C ARG A 65 12.85 1.83 13.12
N PRO A 66 12.09 0.92 12.48
CA PRO A 66 11.04 1.31 11.54
C PRO A 66 9.90 2.04 12.28
N VAL A 67 9.48 3.20 11.78
CA VAL A 67 8.46 4.06 12.42
C VAL A 67 7.24 4.34 11.56
N GLY A 68 7.29 3.97 10.29
CA GLY A 68 6.16 4.11 9.39
C GLY A 68 6.47 3.64 7.99
N PHE A 69 5.44 3.52 7.17
CA PHE A 69 5.58 3.16 5.78
C PHE A 69 4.49 3.80 4.94
N ARG A 70 4.73 3.80 3.63
CA ARG A 70 3.72 3.98 2.60
C ARG A 70 3.85 2.92 1.54
N LEU A 71 2.72 2.35 1.17
CA LEU A 71 2.58 1.50 -0.01
C LEU A 71 1.96 2.34 -1.13
N ALA A 72 2.65 2.37 -2.25
CA ALA A 72 2.21 2.98 -3.49
C ALA A 72 2.67 2.12 -4.65
N HIS A 73 1.73 1.67 -5.47
CA HIS A 73 2.00 0.77 -6.59
C HIS A 73 0.94 0.91 -7.70
N PRO A 74 1.28 0.61 -8.96
CA PRO A 74 0.32 0.45 -10.04
C PRO A 74 -0.58 -0.76 -9.78
N VAL A 75 -1.86 -0.63 -10.11
CA VAL A 75 -2.81 -1.73 -10.23
C VAL A 75 -3.26 -1.78 -11.67
N TYR A 76 -3.20 -2.98 -12.25
CA TYR A 76 -3.51 -3.23 -13.65
C TYR A 76 -4.93 -3.76 -13.76
N LYS A 77 -5.69 -3.23 -14.72
CA LYS A 77 -7.05 -3.71 -15.02
C LYS A 77 -7.06 -5.19 -15.40
N ASP A 78 -6.06 -5.63 -16.17
CA ASP A 78 -5.71 -7.03 -16.33
C ASP A 78 -4.43 -7.32 -15.54
N PRO A 79 -4.51 -8.03 -14.40
CA PRO A 79 -3.35 -8.37 -13.57
C PRO A 79 -2.22 -9.08 -14.33
N LYS A 80 -2.54 -9.80 -15.41
CA LYS A 80 -1.54 -10.51 -16.23
C LYS A 80 -0.63 -9.58 -17.02
N LYS A 81 -1.00 -8.30 -17.16
CA LYS A 81 -0.16 -7.27 -17.82
C LYS A 81 0.87 -6.66 -16.87
N ALA A 82 0.86 -7.00 -15.58
CA ALA A 82 1.89 -6.55 -14.65
C ALA A 82 3.27 -7.09 -15.11
N PRO A 83 4.30 -6.24 -15.23
CA PRO A 83 5.65 -6.65 -15.66
C PRO A 83 6.47 -7.29 -14.52
N PHE A 84 5.78 -7.77 -13.48
CA PHE A 84 6.31 -8.45 -12.32
C PHE A 84 5.30 -9.51 -11.89
N SER A 85 5.77 -10.53 -11.16
CA SER A 85 4.92 -11.61 -10.69
C SER A 85 4.98 -11.69 -9.17
N VAL A 86 3.82 -11.90 -8.55
CA VAL A 86 3.67 -12.20 -7.14
C VAL A 86 2.80 -13.44 -7.03
N PRO A 87 3.18 -14.44 -6.22
CA PRO A 87 2.35 -15.61 -6.00
C PRO A 87 0.96 -15.22 -5.48
N GLU A 88 -0.09 -15.72 -6.12
CA GLU A 88 -1.47 -15.52 -5.67
C GLU A 88 -1.67 -16.15 -4.30
N PRO A 89 -2.22 -15.41 -3.31
CA PRO A 89 -2.41 -15.93 -1.98
C PRO A 89 -3.66 -16.83 -1.93
N THR A 90 -3.59 -17.91 -1.16
CA THR A 90 -4.82 -18.63 -0.76
C THR A 90 -5.43 -17.95 0.45
N LEU A 91 -6.42 -17.09 0.20
CA LEU A 91 -7.12 -16.32 1.23
C LEU A 91 -8.15 -17.15 2.00
N ASN A 92 -8.28 -16.90 3.30
CA ASN A 92 -9.40 -17.39 4.09
C ASN A 92 -10.67 -16.55 3.86
N ASN A 93 -11.82 -16.98 4.41
CA ASN A 93 -13.10 -16.28 4.20
C ASN A 93 -13.10 -14.83 4.73
N GLN A 94 -12.42 -14.56 5.85
CA GLN A 94 -12.32 -13.22 6.43
C GLN A 94 -11.48 -12.31 5.53
N GLU A 95 -10.32 -12.81 5.08
CA GLU A 95 -9.45 -12.12 4.13
C GLU A 95 -10.19 -11.81 2.84
N LEU A 96 -10.80 -12.84 2.23
CA LEU A 96 -11.54 -12.70 0.99
C LEU A 96 -12.65 -11.64 1.13
N THR A 97 -13.36 -11.62 2.27
CA THR A 97 -14.40 -10.63 2.53
C THR A 97 -13.86 -9.21 2.63
N LEU A 98 -12.75 -9.02 3.36
CA LEU A 98 -12.11 -7.71 3.53
C LEU A 98 -11.59 -7.18 2.19
N PHE A 99 -10.76 -7.97 1.50
CA PHE A 99 -10.14 -7.57 0.24
C PHE A 99 -11.16 -7.40 -0.88
N THR A 100 -12.19 -8.25 -0.97
CA THR A 100 -13.28 -8.05 -1.94
C THR A 100 -14.03 -6.74 -1.71
N LYS A 101 -14.24 -6.31 -0.45
CA LYS A 101 -14.89 -5.02 -0.17
C LYS A 101 -14.02 -3.84 -0.60
N LEU A 102 -12.71 -3.92 -0.35
CA LEU A 102 -11.74 -2.93 -0.82
C LEU A 102 -11.74 -2.88 -2.35
N ASP A 103 -11.60 -4.02 -3.02
CA ASP A 103 -11.54 -4.12 -4.47
C ASP A 103 -12.82 -3.66 -5.16
N LYS A 104 -14.01 -3.95 -4.59
CA LYS A 104 -15.27 -3.42 -5.12
C LYS A 104 -15.29 -1.90 -5.21
N THR A 105 -14.65 -1.22 -4.27
CA THR A 105 -14.56 0.25 -4.29
C THR A 105 -13.63 0.72 -5.40
N PHE A 106 -12.51 0.02 -5.61
CA PHE A 106 -11.55 0.35 -6.66
C PHE A 106 -12.01 -0.05 -8.06
N ASN A 107 -12.75 -1.15 -8.21
CA ASN A 107 -13.25 -1.61 -9.50
C ASN A 107 -14.23 -0.62 -10.15
N LYS A 108 -14.90 0.22 -9.35
CA LYS A 108 -15.70 1.35 -9.86
C LYS A 108 -14.86 2.36 -10.65
N PHE A 109 -13.55 2.48 -10.39
CA PHE A 109 -12.68 3.33 -11.17
C PHE A 109 -12.71 2.94 -12.65
N TRP A 110 -12.67 1.65 -12.96
CA TRP A 110 -12.71 1.13 -14.33
C TRP A 110 -14.08 1.28 -15.00
N GLU A 111 -15.15 1.39 -14.22
CA GLU A 111 -16.48 1.70 -14.76
C GLU A 111 -16.57 3.17 -15.21
N VAL A 112 -15.89 4.07 -14.47
CA VAL A 112 -15.87 5.51 -14.77
C VAL A 112 -14.85 5.86 -15.85
N TYR A 113 -13.70 5.17 -15.86
CA TYR A 113 -12.58 5.37 -16.79
C TYR A 113 -12.26 4.07 -17.52
N PRO A 114 -13.14 3.60 -18.43
CA PRO A 114 -13.02 2.30 -19.07
C PRO A 114 -11.82 2.16 -20.01
N GLU A 115 -11.29 3.27 -20.52
CA GLU A 115 -10.10 3.35 -21.38
C GLU A 115 -8.78 3.18 -20.63
N GLU A 116 -8.77 3.41 -19.32
CA GLU A 116 -7.56 3.29 -18.51
C GLU A 116 -7.25 1.80 -18.23
N GLU A 117 -5.97 1.45 -18.33
CA GLU A 117 -5.48 0.08 -18.14
C GLU A 117 -4.67 -0.07 -16.84
N ILE A 118 -4.23 1.04 -16.25
CA ILE A 118 -3.39 1.09 -15.06
C ILE A 118 -3.83 2.27 -14.18
N VAL A 119 -3.90 2.06 -12.87
CA VAL A 119 -4.14 3.11 -11.87
C VAL A 119 -3.08 3.05 -10.80
N TYR A 120 -2.52 4.19 -10.41
CA TYR A 120 -1.54 4.25 -9.34
C TYR A 120 -2.26 4.39 -8.00
N LYS A 121 -2.18 3.34 -7.20
CA LYS A 121 -2.90 3.22 -5.94
C LYS A 121 -1.97 3.61 -4.80
N GLY A 122 -2.25 4.75 -4.15
CA GLY A 122 -1.58 5.19 -2.93
C GLY A 122 -2.28 4.63 -1.70
N GLU A 123 -2.21 3.32 -1.50
CA GLU A 123 -3.20 2.59 -0.69
C GLU A 123 -3.05 2.71 0.81
N VAL A 124 -1.82 2.67 1.32
CA VAL A 124 -1.63 2.41 2.76
C VAL A 124 -0.53 3.29 3.27
N ILE A 125 -0.88 4.19 4.18
CA ILE A 125 0.07 4.96 4.97
C ILE A 125 -0.16 4.61 6.42
N TYR A 126 0.90 4.18 7.11
CA TYR A 126 0.85 3.95 8.54
C TYR A 126 2.06 4.59 9.22
N ILE A 127 1.80 5.34 10.29
CA ILE A 127 2.81 5.89 11.20
C ILE A 127 2.57 5.27 12.58
N ASN A 128 3.64 4.72 13.16
CA ASN A 128 3.64 4.21 14.51
C ASN A 128 3.10 5.28 15.48
N ARG A 129 2.23 4.87 16.42
CA ARG A 129 1.55 5.73 17.38
C ARG A 129 2.50 6.68 18.10
N ASP A 130 3.67 6.20 18.49
CA ASP A 130 4.67 6.97 19.25
C ASP A 130 5.27 8.13 18.43
N TYR A 131 5.16 8.08 17.11
CA TYR A 131 5.72 9.05 16.17
C TYR A 131 4.64 9.92 15.52
N ARG A 132 3.38 9.82 15.94
CA ARG A 132 2.31 10.69 15.44
C ARG A 132 2.47 12.10 15.98
N GLY A 133 2.06 13.10 15.19
CA GLY A 133 2.27 14.52 15.51
C GLY A 133 3.67 15.05 15.20
N SER A 134 4.62 14.19 14.82
CA SER A 134 5.98 14.58 14.40
C SER A 134 6.07 15.27 13.03
N GLY A 135 4.96 15.36 12.30
CA GLY A 135 4.93 15.88 10.94
C GLY A 135 5.28 14.88 9.85
N ILE A 136 5.64 13.62 10.17
CA ILE A 136 5.98 12.58 9.18
C ILE A 136 4.86 12.42 8.14
N TYR A 137 3.59 12.34 8.54
CA TYR A 137 2.47 12.26 7.59
C TYR A 137 2.41 13.45 6.62
N LYS A 138 2.62 14.67 7.11
CA LYS A 138 2.64 15.87 6.26
C LYS A 138 3.81 15.81 5.26
N THR A 139 4.98 15.41 5.72
CA THR A 139 6.16 15.17 4.89
C THR A 139 5.81 14.18 3.78
N ILE A 140 5.21 13.03 4.13
CA ILE A 140 4.81 12.00 3.17
C ILE A 140 3.92 12.55 2.07
N MET A 141 2.85 13.26 2.43
CA MET A 141 1.91 13.83 1.47
C MET A 141 2.55 14.91 0.60
N ASN A 142 3.47 15.71 1.16
CA ASN A 142 4.15 16.78 0.42
C ASN A 142 5.18 16.24 -0.58
N TYR A 143 5.91 15.18 -0.23
CA TYR A 143 6.87 14.52 -1.12
C TYR A 143 6.21 13.51 -2.08
N ASP A 144 4.89 13.34 -2.00
CA ASP A 144 4.12 12.48 -2.89
C ASP A 144 4.02 13.03 -4.32
N VAL A 145 4.21 14.34 -4.48
CA VAL A 145 4.19 14.98 -5.80
C VAL A 145 5.48 14.69 -6.55
N TYR A 146 5.43 13.79 -7.53
CA TYR A 146 6.44 13.80 -8.58
C TYR A 146 6.15 14.92 -9.57
N PHE A 147 6.96 15.96 -9.52
CA PHE A 147 6.82 17.14 -10.38
C PHE A 147 6.66 16.82 -11.89
N PRO A 148 7.36 15.82 -12.47
CA PRO A 148 7.16 15.43 -13.86
C PRO A 148 5.76 14.89 -14.21
N ASP A 149 5.03 14.33 -13.25
CA ASP A 149 3.66 13.84 -13.46
C ASP A 149 2.64 14.99 -13.44
N VAL A 150 2.91 16.04 -12.67
CA VAL A 150 2.09 17.27 -12.64
C VAL A 150 2.29 18.11 -13.91
N ALA A 151 3.52 18.16 -14.43
CA ALA A 151 3.85 18.92 -15.63
C ALA A 151 3.15 18.43 -16.91
N LYS A 152 2.73 17.16 -16.98
CA LYS A 152 1.95 16.62 -18.10
C LYS A 152 0.47 17.03 -18.11
N VAL A 153 -0.10 17.30 -16.93
CA VAL A 153 -1.52 17.68 -16.79
C VAL A 153 -1.73 19.18 -17.00
N GLY A 154 -0.70 20.01 -16.75
CA GLY A 154 -0.74 21.47 -16.96
C GLY A 154 -0.32 21.95 -18.36
N ALA A 155 -0.07 21.03 -19.30
CA ALA A 155 0.37 21.34 -20.67
C ALA A 155 -0.73 21.11 -21.73
N ALA A 156 -2.00 21.03 -21.31
CA ALA A 156 -3.18 20.99 -22.18
C ALA A 156 -3.94 22.32 -22.15
#